data_AF-A0A835L991-F1
#
_entry.id   AF-A0A835L991-F1
#
_cell.length_a   1.000
_cell.length_b   1.000
_cell.length_c   1.000
_cell.angle_alpha   90.00
_cell.angle_beta   90.00
_cell.angle_gamma   90.00
#
_symmetry.space_group_name_H-M   'P 1'
#
loop_
_entity.id
_entity.type
_entity.pdbx_description
1 polymer ?
#
loop_
_entity_poly.entity_id
_entity_poly.type
_entity_poly.pdbx_seq_one_letter_code
_entity_poly.pdbx_strand_id
1 'polypeptide(L)'
;MNDILHFVQVKPPTSQDGRNNKILRLGRCIDICYTALNSMHIEDPILRVTLTVSKLAHALFLYSDHIVWLTKSGFLKTDSEKWNRTANKFWLISIIANLARDFYEIVHLMDLHRASFLKPSELLNSSRNHDLNGSIKYMYMLMSCHKDVFIDTLKNSCDMFIPLTALGVTKLSPSTVGILGAISSLAALYFRKDEFYYCHDPQKICKTGDIVLIQSLPQKLTKLITHEVKEVVYPFGDITDPITGKKVAKEQYREDMARQAEIYGKLDSAFDYDKAPPRGWQDGKKDFTSKPTYTKFHVFDENDPYAI
;
A
#
# COMPACT_ATOMS: atom_id res chain seq x y z
N MET A 1 32.74 6.36 -5.43
CA MET A 1 31.31 6.65 -5.19
C MET A 1 30.58 5.62 -6.03
N ASN A 2 29.92 4.63 -5.42
CA ASN A 2 29.38 3.51 -6.19
C ASN A 2 28.19 4.01 -7.02
N ASP A 3 28.24 3.79 -8.34
CA ASP A 3 27.11 3.99 -9.25
C ASP A 3 26.02 2.97 -8.89
N ILE A 4 25.13 3.35 -7.98
CA ILE A 4 24.00 2.49 -7.62
C ILE A 4 22.96 2.61 -8.73
N LEU A 5 22.76 1.51 -9.44
CA LEU A 5 21.74 1.36 -10.47
C LEU A 5 20.52 0.68 -9.86
N HIS A 6 19.33 1.23 -10.13
CA HIS A 6 18.06 0.65 -9.69
C HIS A 6 17.15 0.36 -10.89
N PHE A 7 16.49 -0.80 -10.87
CA PHE A 7 15.37 -1.08 -11.77
C PHE A 7 14.08 -0.61 -11.09
N VAL A 8 13.39 0.34 -11.70
CA VAL A 8 12.15 0.90 -11.16
C VAL A 8 11.05 0.85 -12.21
N GLN A 9 9.80 0.68 -11.76
CA GLN A 9 8.65 0.77 -12.65
C GLN A 9 8.14 2.22 -12.68
N VAL A 10 7.98 2.77 -13.88
CA VAL A 10 7.39 4.10 -14.08
C VAL A 10 5.92 4.06 -13.65
N LYS A 11 5.55 4.91 -12.69
CA LYS A 11 4.17 5.08 -12.22
C LYS A 11 3.55 6.34 -12.81
N PRO A 12 2.22 6.38 -13.00
CA PRO A 12 1.54 7.63 -13.32
C PRO A 12 1.78 8.64 -12.18
N PRO A 13 1.68 9.95 -12.45
CA PRO A 13 1.79 10.97 -11.42
C PRO A 13 0.58 10.88 -10.47
N THR A 14 0.63 9.97 -9.49
CA THR A 14 -0.35 9.92 -8.41
C THR A 14 0.11 10.80 -7.25
N SER A 15 -0.87 11.44 -6.62
CA SER A 15 -0.82 12.38 -5.50
C SER A 15 -0.27 11.81 -4.18
N GLN A 16 0.86 11.08 -4.21
CA GLN A 16 1.48 10.43 -3.05
C GLN A 16 2.72 11.17 -2.51
N ASP A 17 2.79 12.49 -2.71
CA ASP A 17 3.88 13.38 -2.26
C ASP A 17 3.83 13.74 -0.75
N GLY A 18 3.07 12.99 0.06
CA GLY A 18 2.52 13.48 1.32
C GLY A 18 3.23 13.13 2.63
N ARG A 19 4.21 12.22 2.65
CA ARG A 19 4.57 11.55 3.93
C ARG A 19 5.22 12.45 4.99
N ASN A 20 5.86 13.57 4.64
CA ASN A 20 6.70 14.33 5.58
C ASN A 20 6.42 15.85 5.71
N ASN A 21 5.43 16.44 5.03
CA ASN A 21 5.12 17.86 5.18
C ASN A 21 3.95 18.09 6.16
N LYS A 22 4.16 18.93 7.19
CA LYS A 22 3.13 19.23 8.23
C LYS A 22 1.85 19.83 7.66
N ILE A 23 1.93 20.60 6.57
CA ILE A 23 0.77 21.16 5.84
C ILE A 23 -0.01 20.06 5.11
N LEU A 24 0.66 19.00 4.62
CA LEU A 24 0.03 17.85 3.96
C LEU A 24 -0.71 16.92 4.94
N ARG A 25 -0.56 17.09 6.26
CA ARG A 25 -1.38 16.38 7.26
C ARG A 25 -2.85 16.77 7.20
N LEU A 26 -3.20 17.96 6.71
CA LEU A 26 -4.60 18.37 6.52
C LEU A 26 -5.20 17.62 5.31
N GLY A 27 -4.45 17.54 4.21
CA GLY A 27 -4.80 16.71 3.06
C GLY A 27 -5.04 15.26 3.48
N ARG A 28 -4.14 14.70 4.31
CA ARG A 28 -4.31 13.34 4.86
C ARG A 28 -5.60 13.15 5.66
N CYS A 29 -6.03 14.15 6.45
CA CYS A 29 -7.30 14.06 7.17
C CYS A 29 -8.48 13.95 6.18
N ILE A 30 -8.47 14.74 5.12
CA ILE A 30 -9.48 14.73 4.07
C ILE A 30 -9.45 13.39 3.31
N ASP A 31 -8.26 12.91 2.94
CA ASP A 31 -8.06 11.63 2.27
C ASP A 31 -8.62 10.46 3.09
N ILE A 32 -8.41 10.48 4.41
CA ILE A 32 -8.94 9.46 5.32
C ILE A 32 -10.46 9.56 5.42
N CYS A 33 -11.04 10.76 5.43
CA CYS A 33 -12.50 10.93 5.35
C CYS A 33 -13.07 10.33 4.06
N TYR A 34 -12.47 10.61 2.90
CA TYR A 34 -12.87 9.98 1.63
C TYR A 34 -12.72 8.46 1.68
N THR A 35 -11.64 7.97 2.26
CA THR A 35 -11.39 6.53 2.43
C THR A 35 -12.43 5.89 3.37
N ALA A 36 -12.95 6.63 4.35
CA ALA A 36 -14.02 6.20 5.24
C ALA A 36 -15.36 6.10 4.49
N LEU A 37 -15.69 7.10 3.67
CA LEU A 37 -16.88 7.10 2.81
C LEU A 37 -16.85 5.92 1.83
N ASN A 38 -15.70 5.65 1.22
CA ASN A 38 -15.55 4.51 0.32
C ASN A 38 -15.78 3.17 1.02
N SER A 39 -15.36 3.01 2.29
CA SER A 39 -15.63 1.77 3.04
C SER A 39 -17.11 1.54 3.38
N MET A 40 -17.98 2.54 3.25
CA MET A 40 -19.43 2.33 3.48
C MET A 40 -20.08 1.44 2.42
N HIS A 41 -19.42 1.25 1.28
CA HIS A 41 -19.91 0.41 0.18
C HIS A 41 -19.42 -1.04 0.27
N ILE A 42 -18.71 -1.42 1.34
CA ILE A 42 -18.29 -2.79 1.56
C ILE A 42 -19.53 -3.66 1.84
N GLU A 43 -19.60 -4.82 1.18
CA GLU A 43 -20.71 -5.76 1.28
C GLU A 43 -20.83 -6.39 2.68
N ASP A 44 -19.68 -6.80 3.25
CA ASP A 44 -19.61 -7.38 4.58
C ASP A 44 -19.92 -6.32 5.66
N PRO A 45 -20.96 -6.52 6.49
CA PRO A 45 -21.39 -5.52 7.46
C PRO A 45 -20.38 -5.31 8.60
N ILE A 46 -19.66 -6.35 9.02
CA ILE A 46 -18.70 -6.28 10.13
C ILE A 46 -17.45 -5.54 9.66
N LEU A 47 -16.91 -5.90 8.48
CA LEU A 47 -15.79 -5.19 7.86
C LEU A 47 -16.16 -3.74 7.57
N ARG A 48 -17.35 -3.49 7.02
CA ARG A 48 -17.85 -2.13 6.77
C ARG A 48 -17.85 -1.27 8.02
N VAL A 49 -18.46 -1.74 9.11
CA VAL A 49 -18.58 -0.97 10.34
C VAL A 49 -17.21 -0.73 10.97
N THR A 50 -16.40 -1.78 11.14
CA THR A 50 -15.09 -1.68 11.79
C THR A 50 -14.13 -0.77 11.00
N LEU A 51 -14.06 -0.89 9.68
CA LEU A 51 -13.23 -0.04 8.82
C LEU A 51 -13.72 1.41 8.79
N THR A 52 -15.03 1.63 8.68
CA THR A 52 -15.58 3.00 8.64
C THR A 52 -15.36 3.72 9.96
N VAL A 53 -15.65 3.06 11.10
CA VAL A 53 -15.41 3.61 12.44
C VAL A 53 -13.94 3.89 12.64
N SER A 54 -13.05 2.96 12.27
CA SER A 54 -11.62 3.16 12.43
C SER A 54 -11.11 4.38 11.67
N LYS A 55 -11.45 4.49 10.37
CA LYS A 55 -11.00 5.60 9.52
C LYS A 55 -11.57 6.93 9.99
N LEU A 56 -12.85 6.98 10.35
CA LEU A 56 -13.48 8.19 10.88
C LEU A 56 -12.82 8.64 12.20
N ALA A 57 -12.59 7.70 13.12
CA ALA A 57 -11.90 7.98 14.37
C ALA A 57 -10.45 8.47 14.11
N HIS A 58 -9.74 7.89 13.15
CA HIS A 58 -8.40 8.34 12.78
C HIS A 58 -8.41 9.75 12.15
N ALA A 59 -9.41 10.08 11.33
CA ALA A 59 -9.59 11.44 10.82
C ALA A 59 -9.83 12.44 11.96
N LEU A 60 -10.69 12.11 12.93
CA LEU A 60 -10.95 12.94 14.11
C LEU A 60 -9.71 13.11 15.01
N PHE A 61 -8.87 12.07 15.11
CA PHE A 61 -7.57 12.15 15.76
C PHE A 61 -6.68 13.19 15.07
N LEU A 62 -6.51 13.10 13.75
CA LEU A 62 -5.69 14.05 12.99
C LEU A 62 -6.25 15.47 13.05
N TYR A 63 -7.57 15.64 12.97
CA TYR A 63 -8.24 16.92 13.16
C TYR A 63 -7.91 17.52 14.54
N SER A 64 -7.95 16.70 15.60
CA SER A 64 -7.59 17.14 16.95
C SER A 64 -6.10 17.50 17.06
N ASP A 65 -5.20 16.73 16.42
CA ASP A 65 -3.75 17.03 16.34
C ASP A 65 -3.49 18.39 15.67
N HIS A 66 -4.25 18.73 14.62
CA HIS A 66 -4.17 20.04 13.97
C HIS A 66 -4.53 21.18 14.91
N ILE A 67 -5.57 21.02 15.74
CA ILE A 67 -5.95 22.04 16.73
C ILE A 67 -4.87 22.21 17.80
N VAL A 68 -4.28 21.11 18.28
CA VAL A 68 -3.14 21.16 19.21
C VAL A 68 -1.97 21.89 18.57
N TRP A 69 -1.65 21.58 17.31
CA TRP A 69 -0.56 22.23 16.58
C TRP A 69 -0.80 23.73 16.37
N LEU A 70 -2.01 24.13 15.94
CA LEU A 70 -2.39 25.53 15.77
C LEU A 70 -2.32 26.31 17.09
N THR A 71 -2.72 25.67 18.18
CA THR A 71 -2.66 26.25 19.53
C THR A 71 -1.21 26.46 19.98
N LYS A 72 -0.35 25.44 19.82
CA LYS A 72 1.09 25.54 20.13
C LYS A 72 1.83 26.55 19.25
N SER A 73 1.35 26.77 18.03
CA SER A 73 1.91 27.75 17.08
C SER A 73 1.42 29.18 17.33
N GLY A 74 0.50 29.38 18.28
CA GLY A 74 -0.04 30.69 18.63
C GLY A 74 -1.18 31.20 17.74
N PHE A 75 -1.64 30.40 16.77
CA PHE A 75 -2.77 30.77 15.89
C PHE A 75 -4.13 30.63 16.57
N LEU A 76 -4.25 29.75 17.55
CA LEU A 76 -5.48 29.53 18.32
C LEU A 76 -5.19 29.64 19.83
N LYS A 77 -6.10 30.26 20.58
CA LYS A 77 -6.06 30.27 22.05
C LYS A 77 -7.03 29.23 22.58
N THR A 78 -6.59 27.97 22.65
CA THR A 78 -7.37 26.88 23.23
C THR A 78 -6.53 26.05 24.20
N ASP A 79 -7.16 25.09 24.88
CA ASP A 79 -6.48 24.21 25.83
C ASP A 79 -5.83 23.03 25.08
N SER A 80 -4.51 23.13 24.88
CA SER A 80 -3.73 22.09 24.20
C SER A 80 -3.82 20.73 24.88
N GLU A 81 -3.91 20.68 26.22
CA GLU A 81 -3.95 19.43 26.98
C GLU A 81 -5.29 18.72 26.80
N LYS A 82 -6.41 19.46 26.83
CA LYS A 82 -7.73 18.89 26.53
C LYS A 82 -7.81 18.32 25.12
N TRP A 83 -7.32 19.07 24.12
CA TRP A 83 -7.30 18.61 22.74
C TRP A 83 -6.39 17.40 22.53
N ASN A 84 -5.22 17.37 23.18
CA ASN A 84 -4.33 16.22 23.18
C ASN A 84 -5.01 14.98 23.80
N ARG A 85 -5.70 15.15 24.93
CA ARG A 85 -6.46 14.05 25.56
C ARG A 85 -7.58 13.54 24.65
N THR A 86 -8.31 14.43 23.99
CA THR A 86 -9.36 14.07 23.01
C THR A 86 -8.78 13.34 21.80
N ALA A 87 -7.65 13.80 21.26
CA ALA A 87 -6.95 13.13 20.17
C ALA A 87 -6.61 11.68 20.55
N ASN A 88 -6.03 11.45 21.73
CA ASN A 88 -5.68 10.11 22.20
C ASN A 88 -6.91 9.19 22.36
N LYS A 89 -8.10 9.71 22.70
CA LYS A 89 -9.34 8.91 22.73
C LYS A 89 -9.74 8.45 21.33
N PHE A 90 -9.73 9.36 20.35
CA PHE A 90 -10.05 9.01 18.96
C PHE A 90 -9.04 8.04 18.36
N TRP A 91 -7.76 8.22 18.69
CA TRP A 91 -6.73 7.28 18.28
C TRP A 91 -6.96 5.88 18.85
N LEU A 92 -7.28 5.78 20.14
CA LEU A 92 -7.61 4.50 20.78
C LEU A 92 -8.83 3.83 20.14
N ILE A 93 -9.90 4.58 19.85
CA ILE A 93 -11.08 4.05 19.16
C ILE A 93 -10.72 3.48 17.79
N SER A 94 -9.86 4.19 17.04
CA SER A 94 -9.39 3.69 15.73
C SER A 94 -8.61 2.38 15.85
N ILE A 95 -7.68 2.29 16.82
CA ILE A 95 -6.90 1.07 17.05
C ILE A 95 -7.80 -0.11 17.45
N ILE A 96 -8.75 0.11 18.35
CA ILE A 96 -9.69 -0.94 18.78
C ILE A 96 -10.54 -1.43 17.60
N ALA A 97 -11.03 -0.52 16.77
CA ALA A 97 -11.81 -0.87 15.59
C ALA A 97 -10.97 -1.65 14.56
N ASN A 98 -9.71 -1.29 14.34
CA ASN A 98 -8.80 -2.07 13.49
C ASN A 98 -8.54 -3.47 14.07
N LEU A 99 -8.28 -3.60 15.38
CA LEU A 99 -8.07 -4.92 15.98
C LEU A 99 -9.32 -5.80 15.93
N ALA A 100 -10.52 -5.21 16.06
CA ALA A 100 -11.76 -5.94 15.87
C ALA A 100 -11.91 -6.46 14.43
N ARG A 101 -11.52 -5.64 13.44
CA ARG A 101 -11.46 -6.02 12.03
C ARG A 101 -10.45 -7.14 11.81
N ASP A 102 -9.25 -7.00 12.33
CA ASP A 102 -8.18 -7.99 12.19
C ASP A 102 -8.59 -9.33 12.81
N PHE A 103 -9.17 -9.30 14.01
CA PHE A 103 -9.69 -10.49 14.68
C PHE A 103 -10.80 -11.16 13.87
N TYR A 104 -11.72 -10.38 13.31
CA TYR A 104 -12.77 -10.91 12.44
C TYR A 104 -12.19 -11.60 11.19
N GLU A 105 -11.24 -10.98 10.51
CA GLU A 105 -10.57 -11.57 9.34
C GLU A 105 -9.80 -12.84 9.71
N ILE A 106 -9.11 -12.86 10.86
CA ILE A 106 -8.40 -14.05 11.36
C ILE A 106 -9.38 -15.20 11.61
N VAL A 107 -10.49 -14.95 12.32
CA VAL A 107 -11.51 -15.98 12.60
C VAL A 107 -12.13 -16.49 11.30
N HIS A 108 -12.51 -15.59 10.39
CA HIS A 108 -13.11 -15.96 9.11
C HIS A 108 -12.15 -16.80 8.25
N LEU A 109 -10.87 -16.43 8.22
CA LEU A 109 -9.84 -17.20 7.53
C LEU A 109 -9.63 -18.58 8.15
N MET A 110 -9.63 -18.66 9.48
CA MET A 110 -9.54 -19.93 10.20
C MET A 110 -10.70 -20.85 9.83
N ASP A 111 -11.92 -20.34 9.76
CA ASP A 111 -13.11 -21.12 9.39
C ASP A 111 -13.05 -21.60 7.94
N LEU A 112 -12.58 -20.75 7.01
CA LEU A 112 -12.41 -21.12 5.60
C LEU A 112 -11.40 -22.26 5.42
N HIS A 113 -10.26 -22.20 6.13
CA HIS A 113 -9.20 -23.20 6.05
C HIS A 113 -9.43 -24.41 6.95
N ARG A 114 -10.33 -24.33 7.93
CA ARG A 114 -10.74 -25.46 8.78
C ARG A 114 -11.25 -26.64 7.95
N ALA A 115 -11.96 -26.36 6.85
CA ALA A 115 -12.45 -27.38 5.92
C ALA A 115 -11.35 -28.04 5.08
N SER A 116 -10.25 -27.31 4.79
CA SER A 116 -9.13 -27.83 3.99
C SER A 116 -8.11 -28.62 4.81
N PHE A 117 -8.03 -28.39 6.13
CA PHE A 117 -6.95 -28.92 6.98
C PHE A 117 -7.38 -29.94 8.05
N LEU A 118 -8.67 -30.05 8.40
CA LEU A 118 -9.14 -31.09 9.32
C LEU A 118 -9.62 -32.32 8.54
N LYS A 119 -8.74 -33.31 8.35
CA LYS A 119 -9.21 -34.68 8.13
C LYS A 119 -9.95 -35.13 9.41
N PRO A 120 -11.18 -35.66 9.32
CA PRO A 120 -11.95 -36.11 10.49
C PRO A 120 -11.22 -37.10 11.41
N SER A 121 -10.15 -37.74 10.94
CA SER A 121 -9.33 -38.70 11.68
C SER A 121 -8.50 -38.11 12.83
N GLU A 122 -8.13 -36.82 12.81
CA GLU A 122 -7.32 -36.20 13.88
C GLU A 122 -8.17 -35.63 15.04
N LEU A 123 -9.47 -35.47 14.83
CA LEU A 123 -10.41 -34.88 15.78
C LEU A 123 -10.74 -35.79 16.98
N LEU A 124 -10.53 -37.10 16.85
CA LEU A 124 -10.83 -38.09 17.88
C LEU A 124 -9.74 -38.22 18.97
N ASN A 125 -8.54 -37.64 18.76
CA ASN A 125 -7.41 -37.79 19.68
C ASN A 125 -6.99 -36.53 20.43
N SER A 126 -7.67 -35.38 20.26
CA SER A 126 -7.31 -34.16 20.98
C SER A 126 -7.93 -34.08 22.37
N SER A 127 -7.19 -34.67 23.32
CA SER A 127 -7.31 -34.41 24.76
C SER A 127 -7.00 -32.94 25.08
N ARG A 128 -7.67 -32.37 26.10
CA ARG A 128 -7.56 -30.98 26.57
C ARG A 128 -6.19 -30.65 27.19
N ASN A 129 -5.13 -30.67 26.39
CA ASN A 129 -3.93 -29.90 26.66
C ASN A 129 -3.89 -28.79 25.62
N HIS A 130 -3.57 -27.55 26.02
CA HIS A 130 -3.41 -26.45 25.07
C HIS A 130 -2.43 -26.89 23.97
N ASP A 131 -2.96 -27.12 22.77
CA ASP A 131 -2.20 -27.61 21.63
C ASP A 131 -1.33 -26.46 21.09
N LEU A 132 -0.17 -26.31 21.73
CA LEU A 132 0.85 -25.32 21.39
C LEU A 132 1.31 -25.52 19.94
N ASN A 133 1.37 -26.77 19.48
CA ASN A 133 1.75 -27.12 18.10
C ASN A 133 0.68 -26.69 17.10
N GLY A 134 -0.59 -26.87 17.43
CA GLY A 134 -1.71 -26.29 16.67
C GLY A 134 -1.59 -24.76 16.58
N SER A 135 -1.36 -24.09 17.71
CA SER A 135 -1.23 -22.63 17.79
C SER A 135 -0.06 -22.09 16.95
N ILE A 136 1.09 -22.77 16.97
CA ILE A 136 2.26 -22.42 16.14
C ILE A 136 1.96 -22.61 14.65
N LYS A 137 1.24 -23.68 14.29
CA LYS A 137 0.82 -23.93 12.90
C LYS A 137 -0.13 -22.83 12.40
N TYR A 138 -1.08 -22.37 13.22
CA TYR A 138 -1.97 -21.26 12.87
C TYR A 138 -1.21 -19.94 12.73
N MET A 139 -0.27 -19.66 13.63
CA MET A 139 0.59 -18.47 13.53
C MET A 139 1.43 -18.49 12.25
N TYR A 140 2.01 -19.63 11.89
CA TYR A 140 2.77 -19.80 10.65
C TYR A 140 1.88 -19.65 9.40
N MET A 141 0.65 -20.18 9.44
CA MET A 141 -0.34 -20.00 8.38
C MET A 141 -0.73 -18.53 8.21
N LEU A 142 -0.99 -17.81 9.31
CA LEU A 142 -1.32 -16.38 9.27
C LEU A 142 -0.18 -15.55 8.67
N MET A 143 1.06 -15.83 9.08
CA MET A 143 2.27 -15.20 8.51
C MET A 143 2.51 -15.56 7.03
N SER A 144 2.01 -16.70 6.55
CA SER A 144 2.27 -17.19 5.19
C SER A 144 1.16 -16.81 4.20
N CYS A 145 -0.10 -16.87 4.63
CA CYS A 145 -1.27 -16.67 3.79
C CYS A 145 -1.80 -15.22 3.82
N HIS A 146 -1.77 -14.55 4.97
CA HIS A 146 -2.35 -13.21 5.15
C HIS A 146 -1.42 -12.27 5.94
N LYS A 147 -0.26 -12.01 5.35
CA LYS A 147 0.81 -11.15 5.91
C LYS A 147 0.30 -9.77 6.33
N ASP A 148 -0.57 -9.17 5.54
CA ASP A 148 -1.07 -7.82 5.79
C ASP A 148 -1.88 -7.75 7.09
N VAL A 149 -2.75 -8.75 7.33
CA VAL A 149 -3.57 -8.83 8.55
C VAL A 149 -2.70 -9.05 9.77
N PHE A 150 -1.73 -9.97 9.68
CA PHE A 150 -0.79 -10.24 10.78
C PHE A 150 -0.02 -8.99 11.20
N ILE A 151 0.50 -8.24 10.23
CA ILE A 151 1.29 -7.04 10.50
C ILE A 151 0.41 -5.91 11.06
N ASP A 152 -0.80 -5.77 10.55
CA ASP A 152 -1.73 -4.79 11.13
C ASP A 152 -2.08 -5.15 12.57
N THR A 153 -2.37 -6.42 12.87
CA THR A 153 -2.63 -6.88 14.25
C THR A 153 -1.44 -6.61 15.16
N LEU A 154 -0.21 -6.93 14.72
CA LEU A 154 1.00 -6.72 15.50
C LEU A 154 1.20 -5.23 15.81
N LYS A 155 1.08 -4.37 14.79
CA LYS A 155 1.21 -2.91 14.94
C LYS A 155 0.15 -2.34 15.86
N ASN A 156 -1.12 -2.63 15.61
CA ASN A 156 -2.24 -2.12 16.40
C ASN A 156 -2.14 -2.60 17.86
N SER A 157 -1.68 -3.84 18.10
CA SER A 157 -1.47 -4.37 19.46
C SER A 157 -0.36 -3.63 20.21
N CYS A 158 0.75 -3.33 19.54
CA CYS A 158 1.83 -2.55 20.12
C CYS A 158 1.44 -1.08 20.34
N ASP A 159 0.78 -0.47 19.34
CA ASP A 159 0.45 0.96 19.34
C ASP A 159 -0.67 1.29 20.35
N MET A 160 -1.57 0.35 20.68
CA MET A 160 -2.69 0.57 21.63
C MET A 160 -2.20 1.13 22.98
N PHE A 161 -1.03 0.71 23.41
CA PHE A 161 -0.48 1.13 24.70
C PHE A 161 -0.09 2.61 24.75
N ILE A 162 0.17 3.24 23.60
CA ILE A 162 0.55 4.66 23.53
C ILE A 162 -0.61 5.57 23.99
N PRO A 163 -1.80 5.57 23.34
CA PRO A 163 -2.92 6.38 23.81
C PRO A 163 -3.43 5.92 25.18
N LEU A 164 -3.36 4.63 25.53
CA LEU A 164 -3.74 4.15 26.87
C LEU A 164 -2.89 4.76 27.99
N THR A 165 -1.58 4.86 27.78
CA THR A 165 -0.67 5.52 28.74
C THR A 165 -0.90 7.02 28.76
N ALA A 166 -1.10 7.66 27.59
CA ALA A 166 -1.42 9.09 27.51
C ALA A 166 -2.74 9.47 28.20
N LEU A 167 -3.72 8.55 28.22
CA LEU A 167 -4.99 8.73 28.92
C LEU A 167 -4.91 8.41 30.43
N GLY A 168 -3.78 7.90 30.91
CA GLY A 168 -3.57 7.51 32.30
C GLY A 168 -4.21 6.18 32.70
N VAL A 169 -4.65 5.36 31.73
CA VAL A 169 -5.27 4.04 31.98
C VAL A 169 -4.20 3.01 32.34
N THR A 170 -3.09 3.01 31.61
CA THR A 170 -1.95 2.12 31.86
C THR A 170 -0.76 2.91 32.40
N LYS A 171 -0.04 2.34 33.37
CA LYS A 171 1.18 2.94 33.95
C LYS A 171 2.43 2.32 33.33
N LEU A 172 2.59 2.46 32.02
CA LEU A 172 3.81 2.00 31.36
C LEU A 172 4.90 3.07 31.43
N SER A 173 6.14 2.63 31.61
CA SER A 173 7.29 3.53 31.56
C SER A 173 7.47 4.07 30.14
N PRO A 174 7.97 5.31 29.95
CA PRO A 174 8.27 5.85 28.63
C PRO A 174 9.18 4.94 27.80
N SER A 175 10.12 4.25 28.46
CA SER A 175 11.01 3.27 27.82
C SER A 175 10.25 2.08 27.23
N THR A 176 9.28 1.54 27.98
CA THR A 176 8.45 0.41 27.51
C THR A 176 7.59 0.82 26.32
N VAL A 177 6.97 2.00 26.37
CA VAL A 177 6.18 2.55 25.26
C VAL A 177 7.06 2.78 24.03
N GLY A 178 8.29 3.29 24.22
CA GLY A 178 9.27 3.45 23.15
C GLY A 178 9.65 2.12 22.49
N ILE A 179 9.86 1.06 23.28
CA ILE A 179 10.14 -0.29 22.75
C ILE A 179 8.95 -0.83 21.95
N LEU A 180 7.73 -0.70 22.45
CA LEU A 180 6.53 -1.14 21.72
C LEU A 180 6.37 -0.38 20.40
N GLY A 181 6.58 0.94 20.41
CA GLY A 181 6.58 1.76 19.19
C GLY A 181 7.69 1.35 18.20
N ALA A 182 8.87 0.96 18.70
CA ALA A 182 9.95 0.45 17.86
C ALA A 182 9.60 -0.90 17.23
N ILE A 183 8.97 -1.82 17.97
CA ILE A 183 8.50 -3.11 17.44
C ILE A 183 7.44 -2.89 16.36
N SER A 184 6.45 -2.03 16.61
CA SER A 184 5.44 -1.63 15.62
C SER A 184 6.09 -1.05 14.34
N SER A 185 7.08 -0.18 14.52
CA SER A 185 7.82 0.40 13.41
C SER A 185 8.60 -0.65 12.62
N LEU A 186 9.29 -1.57 13.29
CA LEU A 186 10.02 -2.66 12.64
C LEU A 186 9.09 -3.60 11.86
N ALA A 187 7.91 -3.92 12.42
CA ALA A 187 6.89 -4.70 11.72
C ALA A 187 6.45 -4.02 10.41
N ALA A 188 6.28 -2.70 10.43
CA ALA A 188 5.95 -1.93 9.22
C ALA A 188 7.07 -1.91 8.17
N LEU A 189 8.34 -2.09 8.57
CA LEU A 189 9.49 -2.11 7.65
C LEU A 189 9.72 -3.50 7.04
N TYR A 190 9.33 -4.56 7.73
CA TYR A 190 9.67 -5.94 7.35
C TYR A 190 8.94 -6.43 6.08
N PHE A 191 7.79 -5.84 5.73
CA PHE A 191 7.02 -6.26 4.56
C PHE A 191 6.64 -5.06 3.67
N ARG A 192 7.41 -4.90 2.59
CA ARG A 192 7.31 -3.90 1.50
C ARG A 192 7.53 -2.43 1.89
N LYS A 193 8.67 -1.92 1.44
CA LYS A 193 8.86 -0.49 1.16
C LYS A 193 8.79 -0.27 -0.34
N ASP A 194 7.70 0.35 -0.78
CA ASP A 194 7.70 1.01 -2.07
C ASP A 194 8.40 2.37 -1.88
N GLU A 195 9.59 2.49 -2.46
CA GLU A 195 10.32 3.75 -2.55
C GLU A 195 10.05 4.41 -3.89
N PHE A 196 9.75 5.70 -3.85
CA PHE A 196 9.48 6.49 -5.03
C PHE A 196 10.69 7.36 -5.34
N TYR A 197 11.13 7.32 -6.59
CA TYR A 197 12.27 8.08 -7.08
C TYR A 197 11.79 9.08 -8.15
N TYR A 198 12.06 10.36 -7.92
CA TYR A 198 11.89 11.37 -8.97
C TYR A 198 13.16 11.41 -9.81
N CYS A 199 12.99 11.14 -11.10
CA CYS A 199 14.07 10.97 -12.05
C CYS A 199 14.04 12.06 -13.11
N HIS A 200 15.22 12.50 -13.53
CA HIS A 200 15.39 13.39 -14.68
C HIS A 200 15.25 12.57 -15.97
N ASP A 201 14.27 12.94 -16.82
CA ASP A 201 14.07 12.39 -18.16
C ASP A 201 13.81 13.55 -19.14
N PRO A 202 14.87 14.18 -19.69
CA PRO A 202 14.74 15.37 -20.53
C PRO A 202 14.14 15.04 -21.91
N GLN A 203 14.34 13.82 -22.39
CA GLN A 203 13.89 13.36 -23.71
C GLN A 203 12.49 12.75 -23.66
N LYS A 204 11.93 12.56 -22.46
CA LYS A 204 10.62 11.92 -22.22
C LYS A 204 10.54 10.55 -22.89
N ILE A 205 11.60 9.78 -22.78
CA ILE A 205 11.67 8.43 -23.34
C ILE A 205 10.81 7.44 -22.55
N CYS A 206 10.58 7.71 -21.26
CA CYS A 206 9.80 6.85 -20.38
C CYS A 206 8.31 6.98 -20.61
N LYS A 207 7.60 5.85 -20.53
CA LYS A 207 6.15 5.82 -20.48
C LYS A 207 5.66 5.01 -19.27
N THR A 208 4.43 5.27 -18.86
CA THR A 208 3.80 4.64 -17.69
C THR A 208 3.78 3.12 -17.80
N GLY A 209 4.28 2.44 -16.78
CA GLY A 209 4.36 0.99 -16.69
C GLY A 209 5.69 0.38 -17.15
N ASP A 210 6.56 1.17 -17.80
CA ASP A 210 7.89 0.70 -18.25
C ASP A 210 8.78 0.36 -17.05
N ILE A 211 9.65 -0.61 -17.23
CA ILE A 211 10.74 -0.88 -16.29
C ILE A 211 11.99 -0.17 -16.82
N VAL A 212 12.50 0.77 -16.03
CA VAL A 212 13.59 1.65 -16.42
C VAL A 212 14.77 1.48 -15.48
N LEU A 213 15.96 1.67 -16.02
CA LEU A 213 17.20 1.71 -15.26
C LEU A 213 17.47 3.16 -14.87
N ILE A 214 17.60 3.42 -13.57
CA ILE A 214 17.92 4.75 -13.05
C ILE A 214 19.29 4.75 -12.38
N GLN A 215 19.99 5.87 -12.50
CA GLN A 215 21.30 6.10 -11.89
C GLN A 215 21.24 7.29 -10.95
N SER A 216 21.93 7.21 -9.81
CA SER A 216 22.05 8.33 -8.88
C SER A 216 22.87 9.46 -9.50
N LEU A 217 22.37 10.70 -9.39
CA LEU A 217 23.09 11.87 -9.87
C LEU A 217 24.21 12.24 -8.87
N PRO A 218 25.40 12.67 -9.34
CA PRO A 218 26.47 13.14 -8.46
C PRO A 218 26.06 14.38 -7.66
N GLN A 219 25.18 15.21 -8.24
CA GLN A 219 24.56 16.35 -7.59
C GLN A 219 23.06 16.36 -7.89
N LYS A 220 22.25 16.51 -6.83
CA LYS A 220 20.79 16.61 -6.96
C LYS A 220 20.41 17.88 -7.74
N LEU A 221 19.58 17.75 -8.77
CA LEU A 221 19.09 18.89 -9.56
C LEU A 221 18.09 19.73 -8.75
N THR A 222 17.22 19.07 -8.00
CA THR A 222 16.25 19.71 -7.10
C THR A 222 16.15 18.93 -5.79
N LYS A 223 15.31 19.36 -4.85
CA LYS A 223 15.06 18.61 -3.61
C LYS A 223 14.50 17.21 -3.86
N LEU A 224 13.73 17.04 -4.94
CA LEU A 224 13.05 15.79 -5.29
C LEU A 224 13.84 14.98 -6.32
N ILE A 225 14.38 15.64 -7.35
CA ILE A 225 15.06 14.96 -8.47
C ILE A 225 16.47 14.55 -8.03
N THR A 226 16.63 13.25 -7.83
CA THR A 226 17.86 12.65 -7.28
C THR A 226 18.54 11.67 -8.23
N HIS A 227 17.79 11.15 -9.20
CA HIS A 227 18.26 10.14 -10.15
C HIS A 227 18.03 10.63 -11.58
N GLU A 228 18.71 10.02 -12.53
CA GLU A 228 18.50 10.19 -13.96
C GLU A 228 18.08 8.86 -14.58
N VAL A 229 17.18 8.93 -15.55
CA VAL A 229 16.81 7.78 -16.37
C VAL A 229 17.95 7.49 -17.34
N LYS A 230 18.54 6.30 -17.24
CA LYS A 230 19.60 5.85 -18.15
C LYS A 230 19.02 5.23 -19.41
N GLU A 231 18.10 4.28 -19.25
CA GLU A 231 17.46 3.59 -20.37
C GLU A 231 16.14 2.91 -19.96
N VAL A 232 15.30 2.64 -20.96
CA VAL A 232 14.11 1.80 -20.82
C VAL A 232 14.52 0.36 -21.09
N VAL A 233 14.49 -0.47 -20.05
CA VAL A 233 14.94 -1.87 -20.10
C VAL A 233 13.83 -2.76 -20.63
N TYR A 234 12.62 -2.62 -20.07
CA TYR A 234 11.45 -3.37 -20.50
C TYR A 234 10.28 -2.43 -20.76
N PRO A 235 9.95 -2.18 -22.04
CA PRO A 235 8.72 -1.51 -22.39
C PRO A 235 7.51 -2.30 -21.88
N PHE A 236 6.51 -1.59 -21.35
CA PHE A 236 5.30 -2.23 -20.84
C PHE A 236 4.58 -3.04 -21.93
N GLY A 237 4.24 -4.29 -21.64
CA GLY A 237 3.59 -5.18 -22.61
C GLY A 237 4.51 -5.77 -23.68
N ASP A 238 5.78 -5.37 -23.75
CA ASP A 238 6.73 -5.87 -24.75
C ASP A 238 8.08 -6.29 -24.14
N ILE A 239 8.01 -7.28 -23.24
CA ILE A 239 9.14 -7.79 -22.47
C ILE A 239 9.98 -8.75 -23.32
N THR A 240 11.29 -8.60 -23.22
CA THR A 240 12.30 -9.48 -23.82
C THR A 240 13.04 -10.17 -22.69
N ASP A 241 13.17 -11.49 -22.73
CA ASP A 241 13.97 -12.22 -21.75
C ASP A 241 15.46 -11.82 -21.87
N PRO A 242 16.10 -11.34 -20.81
CA PRO A 242 17.51 -10.94 -20.86
C PRO A 242 18.48 -12.10 -21.11
N ILE A 243 18.09 -13.35 -20.85
CA ILE A 243 18.97 -14.51 -21.03
C ILE A 243 18.94 -14.98 -22.49
N THR A 244 17.74 -15.17 -23.05
CA THR A 244 17.59 -15.72 -24.40
C THR A 244 17.42 -14.67 -25.50
N GLY A 245 17.12 -13.41 -25.15
CA GLY A 245 16.78 -12.36 -26.10
C GLY A 245 15.42 -12.54 -26.78
N LYS A 246 14.63 -13.55 -26.35
CA LYS A 246 13.34 -13.86 -26.97
C LYS A 246 12.21 -13.07 -26.32
N LYS A 247 11.19 -12.76 -27.11
CA LYS A 247 9.98 -12.08 -26.62
C LYS A 247 9.13 -13.02 -25.77
N VAL A 248 8.70 -12.52 -24.62
CA VAL A 248 7.88 -13.27 -23.67
C VAL A 248 6.52 -12.61 -23.50
N ALA A 249 5.52 -13.44 -23.19
CA ALA A 249 4.21 -12.99 -22.75
C ALA A 249 3.85 -13.80 -21.49
N LYS A 250 3.70 -13.11 -20.37
CA LYS A 250 3.57 -13.74 -19.03
C LYS A 250 4.78 -14.65 -18.75
N GLU A 251 4.55 -15.96 -18.65
CA GLU A 251 5.53 -16.98 -18.28
C GLU A 251 6.04 -17.78 -19.49
N GLN A 252 5.57 -17.47 -20.71
CA GLN A 252 5.83 -18.26 -21.90
C GLN A 252 6.51 -17.43 -23.01
N TYR A 253 7.35 -18.09 -23.81
CA TYR A 253 7.89 -17.49 -25.03
C TYR A 253 6.79 -17.36 -26.09
N ARG A 254 6.79 -16.23 -26.81
CA ARG A 254 5.80 -16.00 -27.88
C ARG A 254 5.89 -17.03 -29.00
N GLU A 255 7.09 -17.53 -29.29
CA GLU A 255 7.31 -18.60 -30.28
C GLU A 255 6.64 -19.93 -29.89
N ASP A 256 6.64 -20.27 -28.60
CA ASP A 256 6.02 -21.51 -28.13
C ASP A 256 4.50 -21.39 -28.12
N MET A 257 3.98 -20.21 -27.76
CA MET A 257 2.56 -19.90 -27.91
C MET A 257 2.10 -19.99 -29.38
N ALA A 258 2.91 -19.47 -30.31
CA ALA A 258 2.64 -19.56 -31.74
C ALA A 258 2.63 -21.01 -32.24
N ARG A 259 3.64 -21.81 -31.84
CA ARG A 259 3.73 -23.24 -32.17
C ARG A 259 2.54 -24.03 -31.61
N GLN A 260 2.13 -23.75 -30.37
CA GLN A 260 0.94 -24.37 -29.78
C GLN A 260 -0.33 -23.99 -30.56
N ALA A 261 -0.49 -22.71 -30.91
CA ALA A 261 -1.64 -22.25 -31.69
C ALA A 261 -1.69 -22.88 -33.09
N GLU A 262 -0.55 -23.20 -33.71
CA GLU A 262 -0.48 -23.93 -34.98
C GLU A 262 -0.92 -25.39 -34.83
N ILE A 263 -0.54 -26.06 -33.73
CA ILE A 263 -0.90 -27.46 -33.47
C ILE A 263 -2.39 -27.60 -33.13
N TYR A 264 -2.93 -26.72 -32.29
CA TYR A 264 -4.29 -26.82 -31.77
C TYR A 264 -5.32 -26.03 -32.60
N GLY A 265 -4.88 -25.28 -33.60
CA GLY A 265 -5.71 -24.39 -34.42
C GLY A 265 -5.75 -22.96 -33.87
N LYS A 266 -5.49 -21.98 -34.74
CA LYS A 266 -5.56 -20.56 -34.39
C LYS A 266 -7.01 -20.13 -34.22
N LEU A 267 -7.32 -19.50 -33.08
CA LEU A 267 -8.60 -18.84 -32.87
C LEU A 267 -8.58 -17.44 -33.49
N ASP A 268 -9.65 -17.04 -34.16
CA ASP A 268 -9.77 -15.68 -34.73
C ASP A 268 -9.72 -14.58 -33.66
N SER A 269 -10.05 -14.92 -32.41
CA SER A 269 -9.96 -14.02 -31.25
C SER A 269 -8.58 -13.96 -30.60
N ALA A 270 -7.61 -14.77 -31.04
CA ALA A 270 -6.28 -14.81 -30.45
C ALA A 270 -5.50 -13.52 -30.76
N PHE A 271 -4.74 -13.03 -29.79
CA PHE A 271 -3.92 -11.85 -29.97
C PHE A 271 -2.70 -12.15 -30.85
N ASP A 272 -2.60 -11.43 -31.97
CA ASP A 272 -1.51 -11.58 -32.94
C ASP A 272 -0.34 -10.65 -32.56
N TYR A 273 0.71 -11.23 -31.98
CA TYR A 273 1.87 -10.49 -31.50
C TYR A 273 2.74 -9.92 -32.63
N ASP A 274 2.70 -10.51 -33.83
CA ASP A 274 3.52 -10.06 -34.96
C ASP A 274 2.91 -8.83 -35.63
N LYS A 275 1.58 -8.69 -35.58
CA LYS A 275 0.85 -7.50 -36.06
C LYS A 275 0.72 -6.41 -35.00
N ALA A 276 0.99 -6.73 -33.73
CA ALA A 276 0.88 -5.76 -32.66
C ALA A 276 2.02 -4.71 -32.78
N PRO A 277 1.72 -3.42 -32.62
CA PRO A 277 2.77 -2.41 -32.52
C PRO A 277 3.63 -2.66 -31.27
N PRO A 278 4.86 -2.12 -31.21
CA PRO A 278 5.65 -2.10 -29.97
C PRO A 278 4.80 -1.53 -28.81
N ARG A 279 4.86 -2.15 -27.61
CA ARG A 279 3.97 -1.88 -26.45
C ARG A 279 2.53 -2.42 -26.58
N GLY A 280 2.18 -2.99 -27.73
CA GLY A 280 0.86 -3.55 -28.02
C GLY A 280 -0.26 -2.50 -28.01
N TRP A 281 -1.45 -2.92 -27.58
CA TRP A 281 -2.68 -2.11 -27.53
C TRP A 281 -2.85 -1.27 -26.26
N GLN A 282 -1.77 -1.08 -25.48
CA GLN A 282 -1.84 -0.50 -24.14
C GLN A 282 -1.86 1.03 -24.12
N ASP A 283 -1.38 1.68 -25.18
CA ASP A 283 -1.45 3.13 -25.37
C ASP A 283 -2.92 3.60 -25.44
N GLY A 284 -3.27 4.59 -24.64
CA GLY A 284 -4.63 5.12 -24.52
C GLY A 284 -5.60 4.30 -23.65
N LYS A 285 -5.22 3.09 -23.18
CA LYS A 285 -6.02 2.27 -22.25
C LYS A 285 -5.41 2.13 -20.85
N LYS A 286 -4.13 1.75 -20.76
CA LYS A 286 -3.39 1.61 -19.49
C LYS A 286 -2.20 2.55 -19.42
N ASP A 287 -1.69 2.99 -20.57
CA ASP A 287 -0.71 4.05 -20.69
C ASP A 287 -1.39 5.33 -21.17
N PHE A 288 -1.30 6.39 -20.38
CA PHE A 288 -1.84 7.71 -20.70
C PHE A 288 -0.74 8.77 -20.87
N THR A 289 0.53 8.35 -20.98
CA THR A 289 1.69 9.26 -21.07
C THR A 289 1.65 10.13 -22.32
N SER A 290 0.96 9.66 -23.37
CA SER A 290 0.70 10.40 -24.61
C SER A 290 -0.33 11.54 -24.45
N LYS A 291 -1.09 11.56 -23.35
CA LYS A 291 -2.14 12.55 -23.09
C LYS A 291 -1.61 13.70 -22.21
N PRO A 292 -2.07 14.94 -22.43
CA PRO A 292 -1.67 16.07 -21.58
C PRO A 292 -2.15 15.83 -20.15
N THR A 293 -1.23 15.62 -19.20
CA THR A 293 -1.55 15.33 -17.78
C THR A 293 -1.44 16.57 -16.89
N TYR A 294 -1.33 17.77 -17.47
CA TYR A 294 -1.10 19.00 -16.70
C TYR A 294 -2.37 19.84 -16.59
N THR A 295 -3.04 19.73 -15.45
CA THR A 295 -4.04 20.71 -15.03
C THR A 295 -3.33 21.78 -14.19
N LYS A 296 -3.33 23.04 -14.64
CA LYS A 296 -2.95 24.16 -13.76
C LYS A 296 -3.95 24.18 -12.61
N PHE A 297 -3.49 24.31 -11.36
CA PHE A 297 -4.34 24.34 -10.15
C PHE A 297 -5.49 25.39 -10.14
N HIS A 298 -5.56 26.24 -11.17
CA HIS A 298 -6.46 27.38 -11.33
C HIS A 298 -7.19 27.37 -12.68
N VAL A 299 -7.06 26.30 -13.48
CA VAL A 299 -7.78 26.12 -14.75
C VAL A 299 -8.53 24.81 -14.67
N PHE A 300 -9.84 24.89 -14.50
CA PHE A 300 -10.73 23.74 -14.48
C PHE A 300 -11.53 23.78 -15.78
N ASP A 301 -11.18 22.95 -16.76
CA ASP A 301 -12.05 22.74 -17.92
C ASP A 301 -13.24 21.87 -17.49
N GLU A 302 -14.46 22.27 -17.83
CA GLU A 302 -15.71 21.59 -17.41
C GLU A 302 -15.83 20.14 -17.91
N ASN A 303 -15.03 19.74 -18.90
CA ASN A 303 -15.03 18.39 -19.49
C ASN A 303 -13.61 17.93 -19.85
N ASP A 304 -12.74 17.75 -18.86
CA ASP A 304 -11.48 17.01 -19.05
C ASP A 304 -11.66 15.54 -18.60
N PRO A 305 -11.81 14.58 -19.53
CA PRO A 305 -11.97 13.17 -19.19
C PRO A 305 -10.71 12.53 -18.59
N TYR A 306 -9.62 13.29 -18.46
CA TYR A 306 -8.35 12.87 -17.86
C TYR A 306 -7.88 13.79 -16.73
N ALA A 307 -8.74 14.72 -16.27
CA ALA A 307 -8.49 15.49 -15.06
C ALA A 307 -8.44 14.58 -13.83
N ILE A 308 -7.51 14.88 -12.93
CA ILE A 308 -7.35 14.22 -11.62
C ILE A 308 -8.24 14.90 -10.60
#